data_AF-A0A392QQI3-F1
#
_entry.id   AF-A0A392QQI3-F1
#
_cell.length_a   1.000
_cell.length_b   1.000
_cell.length_c   1.000
_cell.angle_alpha   90.00
_cell.angle_beta   90.00
_cell.angle_gamma   90.00
#
_symmetry.space_group_name_H-M   'P 1'
#
loop_
_entity.id
_entity.type
_entity.pdbx_description
1 polymer ?
#
loop_
_entity_poly.entity_id
_entity_poly.type
_entity_poly.pdbx_seq_one_letter_code
_entity_poly.pdbx_strand_id
1 'polypeptide(L)' 'MNSFLLTESQHSIPLVSNIPTLIIGMDVSHGSPGQSDVPSIAAVVSSRYWPQISRYRAAVRTQPSKVEMM' A
#
# COMPACT_ATOMS: atom_id res chain seq x y z
N MET A 1 13.49 17.45 -13.76
CA MET A 1 13.95 16.14 -13.25
C MET A 1 13.30 15.91 -11.89
N ASN A 2 12.72 14.74 -11.61
CA ASN A 2 12.07 14.47 -10.32
C ASN A 2 13.16 14.23 -9.25
N SER A 3 13.39 15.22 -8.40
CA SER A 3 14.45 15.20 -7.37
C SER A 3 14.24 14.11 -6.31
N PHE A 4 12.99 13.69 -6.06
CA PHE A 4 12.68 12.67 -5.06
C PHE A 4 13.11 11.26 -5.49
N LEU A 5 13.02 10.94 -6.78
CA LEU A 5 13.52 9.67 -7.33
C LEU A 5 15.05 9.60 -7.32
N LEU A 6 15.74 10.75 -7.34
CA LEU A 6 17.21 10.77 -7.22
C LEU A 6 17.65 10.37 -5.82
N THR A 7 16.96 10.82 -4.77
CA THR A 7 17.23 10.42 -3.37
C THR A 7 17.13 8.91 -3.18
N GLU A 8 16.16 8.28 -3.83
CA GLU A 8 15.98 6.83 -3.85
C GLU A 8 17.14 6.12 -4.56
N SER A 9 17.59 6.63 -5.72
CA SER A 9 18.74 6.06 -6.45
C SER A 9 20.06 6.14 -5.69
N GLN A 10 20.18 7.13 -4.81
CA GLN A 10 21.33 7.31 -3.92
C GLN A 10 21.24 6.45 -2.66
N HIS A 11 20.13 5.74 -2.45
CA HIS A 11 19.88 4.94 -1.25
C HIS A 11 20.03 5.77 0.04
N SER A 12 19.63 7.04 -0.02
CA SER A 12 19.78 8.01 1.07
C SER A 12 18.49 8.22 1.86
N ILE A 13 17.50 7.33 1.71
CA ILE A 13 16.24 7.41 2.45
C ILE A 13 16.47 6.84 3.85
N PRO A 14 16.38 7.65 4.92
CA PRO A 14 16.62 7.18 6.28
C PRO A 14 15.66 6.04 6.65
N LEU A 15 16.11 5.14 7.51
CA LEU A 15 15.41 3.94 8.00
C LEU A 15 15.18 2.85 6.95
N VAL A 16 14.76 3.21 5.74
CA VAL A 16 14.43 2.24 4.68
C VAL A 16 15.68 1.69 3.99
N SER A 17 16.72 2.52 3.79
CA SER A 17 17.87 2.12 2.97
C SER A 17 18.96 1.34 3.71
N ASN A 18 18.88 1.24 5.04
CA ASN A 18 19.97 0.68 5.88
C ASN A 18 19.92 -0.85 5.99
N ILE A 19 18.71 -1.43 5.99
CA ILE A 19 18.48 -2.87 6.08
C ILE A 19 17.35 -3.25 5.13
N PRO A 20 17.32 -4.49 4.59
CA PRO A 20 16.21 -4.97 3.79
C PRO A 20 14.86 -4.70 4.47
N THR A 21 14.09 -3.79 3.87
CA THR A 21 12.84 -3.26 4.45
C THR A 21 11.72 -3.36 3.42
N LEU A 22 10.60 -3.96 3.83
CA LEU A 22 9.35 -4.03 3.05
C LEU A 22 8.36 -3.02 3.60
N ILE A 23 7.80 -2.17 2.74
CA ILE A 23 6.77 -1.19 3.12
C ILE A 23 5.42 -1.74 2.68
N ILE A 24 4.45 -1.80 3.61
CA ILE A 24 3.09 -2.29 3.35
C ILE A 24 2.09 -1.18 3.69
N GLY A 25 1.16 -0.92 2.78
CA GLY A 25 -0.01 -0.08 3.02
C GLY A 25 -1.27 -0.92 2.85
N MET A 26 -2.28 -0.69 3.69
CA MET A 26 -3.58 -1.34 3.58
C MET A 26 -4.69 -0.33 3.75
N ASP A 27 -5.79 -0.57 3.04
CA ASP A 27 -7.03 0.19 3.18
C ASP A 27 -8.23 -0.72 2.92
N VAL A 28 -9.36 -0.40 3.57
CA VAL A 28 -10.65 -1.01 3.31
C VAL A 28 -11.65 0.07 2.97
N SER A 29 -12.26 -0.06 1.80
CA SER A 29 -13.32 0.83 1.34
C SER A 29 -14.69 0.17 1.49
N HIS A 30 -15.66 0.93 2.00
CA HIS A 30 -17.05 0.49 2.18
C HIS A 30 -18.01 1.15 1.18
N GLY A 31 -19.20 0.57 1.04
CA GLY A 31 -20.32 1.23 0.36
C GLY A 31 -20.72 2.53 1.06
N SER A 32 -21.42 3.40 0.33
CA SER A 32 -21.93 4.67 0.88
C SER A 32 -22.94 4.42 2.01
N PRO A 33 -23.18 5.40 2.90
CA PRO A 33 -24.26 5.31 3.88
C PRO A 33 -25.58 4.94 3.21
N GLY A 34 -26.27 3.91 3.73
CA GLY A 34 -27.50 3.35 3.14
C GLY A 34 -27.29 2.17 2.20
N GLN A 35 -26.07 1.85 1.78
CA GLN A 35 -25.74 0.67 0.96
C GLN A 35 -25.25 -0.50 1.83
N SER A 36 -26.15 -1.12 2.60
CA SER A 36 -25.80 -2.22 3.52
C SER A 36 -25.31 -3.49 2.84
N ASP A 37 -25.63 -3.67 1.56
CA ASP A 37 -25.43 -4.94 0.86
C ASP A 37 -24.23 -4.88 -0.10
N VAL A 38 -23.60 -3.71 -0.23
CA VAL A 38 -22.39 -3.53 -1.04
C VAL A 38 -21.22 -4.14 -0.29
N PRO A 39 -20.48 -5.10 -0.89
CA PRO A 39 -19.32 -5.70 -0.25
C PRO A 39 -18.22 -4.66 -0.04
N SER A 40 -17.48 -4.79 1.06
CA SER A 40 -16.27 -3.99 1.28
C SER A 40 -15.15 -4.47 0.36
N ILE A 41 -14.21 -3.59 0.05
CA ILE A 41 -13.04 -3.90 -0.77
C ILE A 41 -11.80 -3.66 0.06
N ALA A 42 -11.04 -4.72 0.33
CA ALA A 42 -9.73 -4.62 0.96
C ALA A 42 -8.63 -4.56 -0.10
N ALA A 43 -7.73 -3.58 0.03
CA ALA A 43 -6.56 -3.43 -0.80
C ALA A 43 -5.30 -3.44 0.06
N VAL A 44 -4.32 -4.24 -0.35
CA VAL A 44 -2.98 -4.26 0.26
C VAL A 44 -1.95 -3.98 -0.82
N VAL A 45 -1.03 -3.06 -0.55
CA VAL A 45 0.11 -2.76 -1.41
C VAL A 45 1.41 -3.07 -0.68
N SER A 46 2.40 -3.57 -1.40
CA SER A 46 3.74 -3.81 -0.86
C SER A 46 4.82 -3.26 -1.79
N SER A 47 5.91 -2.70 -1.24
CA SER A 47 7.07 -2.30 -2.04
C SER A 47 7.66 -3.52 -2.73
N ARG A 48 8.23 -3.33 -3.93
CA ARG A 48 8.63 -4.45 -4.81
C ARG A 48 10.13 -4.72 -4.80
N TYR A 49 10.94 -3.68 -4.60
CA TYR A 49 12.39 -3.76 -4.70
C TYR A 49 13.01 -2.95 -3.58
N TRP A 50 13.59 -3.58 -2.58
CA TRP A 50 14.43 -2.83 -1.64
C TRP A 50 15.75 -2.45 -2.34
N PRO A 51 16.32 -1.25 -2.10
CA PRO A 51 15.85 -0.14 -1.24
C PRO A 51 14.94 0.89 -1.94
N GLN A 52 14.40 0.57 -3.12
CA GLN A 52 13.47 1.43 -3.86
C GLN A 52 12.09 1.49 -3.18
N ILE A 53 11.57 2.70 -2.97
CA ILE A 53 10.23 2.97 -2.43
C ILE A 53 9.23 3.45 -3.48
N SER A 54 9.62 3.60 -4.75
CA SER A 54 8.75 4.13 -5.81
C SER A 54 7.89 3.08 -6.51
N ARG A 55 8.09 1.79 -6.22
CA ARG A 55 7.46 0.68 -6.94
C ARG A 55 6.72 -0.24 -5.98
N TYR A 56 5.42 -0.38 -6.21
CA TYR A 56 4.53 -1.23 -5.41
C TYR A 56 3.80 -2.26 -6.28
N ARG A 57 3.39 -3.37 -5.64
CA ARG A 57 2.39 -4.30 -6.18
C ARG A 57 1.16 -4.27 -5.29
N ALA A 58 -0.02 -4.33 -5.89
CA ALA A 58 -1.29 -4.40 -5.19
C ALA A 58 -1.89 -5.82 -5.22
N ALA A 59 -2.60 -6.16 -4.16
CA ALA A 59 -3.55 -7.26 -4.08
C ALA A 59 -4.89 -6.71 -3.57
N VAL A 60 -5.98 -7.14 -4.19
CA VAL A 60 -7.33 -6.66 -3.87
C VAL A 60 -8.26 -7.85 -3.66
N ARG A 61 -9.11 -7.75 -2.64
CA ARG A 61 -10.13 -8.75 -2.32
C ARG A 61 -11.45 -8.07 -1.94
N THR A 62 -12.55 -8.67 -2.37
CA THR A 62 -13.86 -8.35 -1.84
C THR A 62 -14.06 -9.07 -0.52
N GLN A 63 -14.81 -8.45 0.38
CA GLN A 63 -15.14 -9.00 1.69
C GLN A 63 -16.57 -8.59 2.09
N PRO A 64 -17.24 -9.31 3.01
CA PRO A 64 -18.53 -8.91 3.56
C PRO A 64 -18.67 -7.42 3.89
N SER A 65 -19.89 -6.90 3.70
CA SER A 65 -20.18 -5.47 3.85
C SER A 65 -19.84 -4.97 5.25
N LYS A 66 -19.25 -3.77 5.33
CA LYS A 66 -18.88 -3.06 6.56
C LYS A 66 -17.98 -3.85 7.52
N VAL A 67 -17.29 -4.87 7.02
CA VAL A 67 -16.20 -5.51 7.77
C VAL A 67 -14.91 -4.74 7.50
N GLU A 68 -14.16 -4.44 8.56
CA GLU A 68 -12.83 -3.82 8.52
C GLU A 68 -11.71 -4.86 8.48
N MET A 69 -11.87 -5.98 9.19
CA MET A 69 -10.89 -7.06 9.28
C MET A 69 -11.57 -8.41 9.06
N MET A 70 -11.11 -9.15 8.07
CA MET A 70 -11.47 -10.55 7.78
C MET A 70 -10.62 -11.51 8.60
#